data_AF-A0A7R9HG81-F1
#
_entry.id   AF-A0A7R9HG81-F1
#
_cell.length_a   1.000
_cell.length_b   1.000
_cell.length_c   1.000
_cell.angle_alpha   90.00
_cell.angle_beta   90.00
_cell.angle_gamma   90.00
#
_symmetry.space_group_name_H-M   'P 1'
#
loop_
_entity.id
_entity.type
_entity.pdbx_description
1 polymer ?
#
loop_
_entity_poly.entity_id
_entity_poly.type
_entity_poly.pdbx_seq_one_letter_code
_entity_poly.pdbx_strand_id
1 'polypeptide(L)'
;LNALDFKDLQDKVNRPINVLQNITFHRTLTDRFLDAFKEQVVQNALHEPSQVPELCIGCMAATSNVKLVKLCVSDNSVGDDPCTRCDCRPMWCIDCMAKWFASRQDQAHPETWLGSKCTCPMCRSRFCVLDVCQLRPFNTS
;
A
#
# COMPACT_ATOMS: atom_id res chain seq x y z
N LEU A 1 3.90 17.30 7.97
CA LEU A 1 4.70 16.31 8.71
C LEU A 1 3.77 15.19 9.15
N ASN A 2 4.13 13.92 8.97
CA ASN A 2 3.37 12.79 9.49
C ASN A 2 3.70 12.58 10.98
N ALA A 3 2.76 12.07 11.79
CA ALA A 3 2.94 11.87 13.22
C ALA A 3 4.05 10.83 13.54
N LEU A 4 4.23 9.83 12.66
CA LEU A 4 5.30 8.84 12.78
C LEU A 4 6.67 9.44 12.48
N ASP A 5 6.79 10.22 11.39
CA ASP A 5 8.03 10.92 11.05
C ASP A 5 8.44 11.92 12.14
N PHE A 6 7.46 12.54 12.80
CA PHE A 6 7.69 13.43 13.92
C PHE A 6 8.23 12.71 15.16
N LYS A 7 7.70 11.51 15.46
CA LYS A 7 8.17 10.69 16.58
C LYS A 7 9.58 10.17 16.36
N ASP A 8 9.89 9.70 15.15
CA ASP A 8 11.24 9.27 14.77
C ASP A 8 12.26 10.41 14.83
N LEU A 9 11.82 11.64 14.53
CA LEU A 9 12.62 12.85 14.71
C LEU A 9 12.79 13.20 16.18
N GLN A 10 11.76 13.08 17.02
CA GLN A 10 11.90 13.29 18.47
C GLN A 10 12.90 12.33 19.11
N ASP A 11 12.85 11.06 18.74
CA ASP A 11 13.70 10.02 19.34
C ASP A 11 15.18 10.15 18.96
N LYS A 12 15.50 10.85 17.85
CA LYS A 12 16.87 11.01 17.33
C LYS A 12 17.53 12.35 17.69
N VAL A 13 16.81 13.27 18.34
CA VAL A 13 17.30 14.63 18.59
C VAL A 13 17.52 14.84 20.09
N ASN A 14 18.78 15.02 20.49
CA ASN A 14 19.20 15.31 21.88
C ASN A 14 18.79 16.70 22.42
N ARG A 15 17.94 17.44 21.69
CA ARG A 15 17.43 18.76 22.09
C ARG A 15 15.91 18.76 22.03
N PRO A 16 15.23 19.45 22.95
CA PRO A 16 13.77 19.51 22.95
C PRO A 16 13.27 20.15 21.65
N ILE A 17 12.51 19.39 20.88
CA ILE A 17 11.79 19.89 19.71
C ILE A 17 10.60 20.69 20.24
N ASN A 18 10.70 22.01 20.23
CA ASN A 18 9.60 22.89 20.60
C ASN A 18 8.52 22.84 19.50
N VAL A 19 7.47 22.05 19.74
CA VAL A 19 6.28 22.05 18.91
C VAL A 19 5.51 23.33 19.21
N LEU A 20 5.44 24.23 18.23
CA LEU A 20 4.64 25.44 18.33
C LEU A 20 3.18 25.05 18.58
N GLN A 21 2.53 25.69 19.55
CA GLN A 21 1.21 25.32 20.10
C GLN A 21 0.03 25.35 19.11
N ASN A 22 0.28 25.64 17.82
CA ASN A 22 -0.73 25.74 16.77
C ASN A 22 -0.52 24.72 15.62
N ILE A 23 0.32 23.71 15.80
CA ILE A 23 0.49 22.65 14.80
C ILE A 23 -0.56 21.56 15.05
N THR A 24 -1.73 21.72 14.44
CA THR A 24 -2.69 20.62 14.29
C THR A 24 -2.13 19.66 13.24
N PHE A 25 -1.77 18.43 13.63
CA PHE A 25 -1.41 17.38 12.68
C PHE A 25 -2.67 16.96 11.90
N HIS A 26 -2.98 17.70 10.85
CA HIS A 26 -3.99 17.30 9.88
C HIS A 26 -3.49 16.03 9.19
N ARG A 27 -4.24 14.93 9.30
CA ARG A 27 -4.01 13.70 8.52
C ARG A 27 -3.86 14.08 7.06
N THR A 28 -2.75 13.69 6.43
CA THR A 28 -2.52 14.02 5.03
C THR A 28 -3.55 13.32 4.15
N LEU A 29 -3.75 13.83 2.93
CA LEU A 29 -4.54 13.13 1.91
C LEU A 29 -4.05 11.67 1.74
N THR A 30 -2.72 11.51 1.73
CA THR A 30 -2.07 10.19 1.67
C THR A 30 -2.47 9.31 2.85
N ASP A 31 -2.45 9.80 4.09
CA ASP A 31 -2.84 8.98 5.25
C ASP A 31 -4.29 8.49 5.14
N ARG A 32 -5.21 9.34 4.69
CA ARG A 32 -6.62 8.96 4.45
C ARG A 32 -6.74 7.92 3.34
N PHE A 33 -5.97 8.07 2.26
CA PHE A 33 -5.94 7.08 1.19
C PHE A 33 -5.39 5.72 1.68
N LEU A 34 -4.32 5.72 2.49
CA LEU A 34 -3.75 4.47 3.01
C LEU A 34 -4.77 3.69 3.84
N ASP A 35 -5.60 4.38 4.63
CA ASP A 35 -6.69 3.74 5.38
C ASP A 35 -7.75 3.15 4.44
N ALA A 36 -8.27 3.95 3.50
CA ALA A 36 -9.27 3.48 2.52
C ALA A 36 -8.76 2.30 1.66
N PHE A 37 -7.49 2.33 1.26
CA PHE A 37 -6.85 1.24 0.54
C PHE A 37 -6.82 -0.04 1.38
N LYS A 38 -6.43 0.05 2.66
CA LYS A 38 -6.40 -1.12 3.56
C LYS A 38 -7.79 -1.69 3.80
N GLU A 39 -8.78 -0.82 4.04
CA GLU A 39 -10.18 -1.21 4.24
C GLU A 39 -10.69 -2.01 3.03
N GLN A 40 -10.40 -1.53 1.81
CA GLN A 40 -10.75 -2.25 0.58
C GLN A 40 -10.01 -3.59 0.46
N VAL A 41 -8.70 -3.62 0.72
CA VAL A 41 -7.88 -4.83 0.58
C VAL A 41 -8.28 -5.93 1.57
N VAL A 42 -8.76 -5.58 2.76
CA VAL A 42 -9.30 -6.55 3.74
C VAL A 42 -10.56 -7.26 3.22
N GLN A 43 -11.32 -6.63 2.31
CA GLN A 43 -12.49 -7.25 1.67
C GLN A 43 -12.12 -8.17 0.50
N ASN A 44 -10.89 -8.10 -0.01
CA ASN A 44 -10.44 -8.94 -1.11
C ASN A 44 -10.15 -10.37 -0.63
N ALA A 45 -10.10 -11.32 -1.56
CA ALA A 45 -9.75 -12.70 -1.23
C ALA A 45 -8.33 -12.80 -0.63
N LEU A 46 -8.17 -13.66 0.38
CA LEU A 46 -6.86 -14.00 0.94
C LEU A 46 -6.09 -14.93 -0.01
N HIS A 47 -4.77 -14.74 -0.07
CA HIS A 47 -3.87 -15.59 -0.85
C HIS A 47 -3.08 -16.55 0.06
N GLU A 48 -3.01 -17.81 -0.32
CA GLU A 48 -2.23 -18.82 0.40
C GLU A 48 -0.74 -18.71 0.01
N PRO A 49 0.16 -18.33 0.93
CA PRO A 49 1.58 -18.23 0.63
C PRO A 49 2.22 -19.59 0.35
N SER A 50 2.98 -19.71 -0.75
CA SER A 50 3.71 -20.94 -1.09
C SER A 50 4.99 -21.15 -0.28
N GLN A 51 5.45 -20.11 0.42
CA GLN A 51 6.69 -20.10 1.23
C GLN A 51 6.54 -19.08 2.36
N VAL A 52 7.36 -19.21 3.40
CA VAL A 52 7.41 -18.23 4.50
C VAL A 52 7.72 -16.84 3.92
N PRO A 53 6.86 -15.83 4.13
CA PRO A 53 7.12 -14.50 3.62
C PRO A 53 8.35 -13.85 4.27
N GLU A 54 9.20 -13.24 3.44
CA GLU A 54 10.39 -12.49 3.87
C GLU A 54 10.01 -11.06 4.31
N LEU A 55 10.98 -10.30 4.84
CA LEU A 55 10.80 -8.87 5.13
C LEU A 55 10.38 -8.10 3.87
N CYS A 56 9.48 -7.13 4.06
CA CYS A 56 9.06 -6.20 3.03
C CYS A 56 10.28 -5.43 2.51
N ILE A 57 10.51 -5.46 1.19
CA ILE A 57 11.65 -4.77 0.58
C ILE A 57 11.52 -3.25 0.59
N GLY A 58 10.32 -2.72 0.85
CA GLY A 58 10.05 -1.29 0.90
C GLY A 58 10.47 -0.65 2.23
N CYS A 59 10.02 -1.22 3.36
CA CYS A 59 10.33 -0.68 4.68
C CYS A 59 11.42 -1.43 5.44
N MET A 60 11.76 -2.66 5.04
CA MET A 60 12.71 -3.55 5.73
C MET A 60 12.39 -3.80 7.21
N ALA A 61 11.15 -3.54 7.64
CA ALA A 61 10.73 -3.60 9.04
C ALA A 61 9.57 -4.57 9.28
N ALA A 62 8.58 -4.59 8.37
CA ALA A 62 7.43 -5.49 8.44
C ALA A 62 7.64 -6.70 7.54
N THR A 63 7.07 -7.84 7.90
CA THR A 63 6.98 -9.01 7.01
C THR A 63 6.11 -8.69 5.79
N SER A 64 6.48 -9.21 4.63
CA SER A 64 5.67 -9.13 3.42
C SER A 64 4.32 -9.82 3.66
N ASN A 65 3.22 -9.12 3.40
CA ASN A 65 1.88 -9.61 3.73
C ASN A 65 0.83 -9.34 2.65
N VAL A 66 1.25 -8.89 1.45
CA VAL A 66 0.36 -8.77 0.29
C VAL A 66 0.93 -9.43 -0.96
N LYS A 67 0.05 -9.93 -1.82
CA LYS A 67 0.35 -10.41 -3.17
C LYS A 67 -0.61 -9.79 -4.18
N LEU A 68 -0.10 -9.48 -5.36
CA LEU A 68 -0.93 -9.12 -6.50
C LEU A 68 -1.45 -10.39 -7.19
N VAL A 69 -2.76 -10.53 -7.28
CA VAL A 69 -3.47 -11.63 -7.95
C VAL A 69 -4.57 -10.99 -8.77
N LYS A 70 -4.63 -11.27 -10.08
CA LYS A 70 -5.68 -10.70 -10.93
C LYS A 70 -7.04 -11.29 -10.52
N LEU A 71 -7.84 -10.50 -9.84
CA LEU A 71 -9.18 -10.86 -9.35
C LEU A 71 -10.27 -9.96 -9.96
N CYS A 72 -9.92 -8.77 -10.46
CA CYS A 72 -10.89 -7.94 -11.15
C CYS A 72 -11.39 -8.62 -12.45
N VAL A 73 -12.69 -8.52 -12.71
CA VAL A 73 -13.39 -9.24 -13.80
C VAL A 73 -13.28 -8.54 -15.17
N SER A 74 -12.36 -7.57 -15.33
CA SER A 74 -12.16 -6.71 -16.52
C SER A 74 -13.11 -5.50 -16.58
N ASP A 75 -12.57 -4.37 -16.11
CA ASP A 75 -12.64 -2.99 -16.62
C ASP A 75 -13.85 -2.52 -17.45
N ASN A 76 -14.81 -1.88 -16.78
CA ASN A 76 -15.80 -1.00 -17.42
C ASN A 76 -15.33 0.46 -17.56
N SER A 77 -14.06 0.79 -17.31
CA SER A 77 -13.53 2.11 -17.64
C SER A 77 -13.08 2.12 -19.10
N VAL A 78 -13.96 2.56 -19.99
CA VAL A 78 -13.66 2.84 -21.39
C VAL A 78 -12.44 3.77 -21.47
N GLY A 79 -11.33 3.28 -22.01
CA GLY A 79 -10.14 4.09 -22.30
C GLY A 79 -8.86 3.80 -21.51
N ASP A 80 -8.85 2.82 -20.59
CA ASP A 80 -7.69 2.56 -19.73
C ASP A 80 -7.23 1.09 -19.82
N ASP A 81 -5.93 0.84 -20.05
CA ASP A 81 -5.41 -0.52 -20.28
C ASP A 81 -5.81 -1.48 -19.15
N PRO A 82 -6.10 -2.76 -19.46
CA PRO A 82 -6.65 -3.67 -18.48
C PRO A 82 -5.64 -4.08 -17.41
N CYS A 83 -6.13 -4.48 -16.24
CA CYS A 83 -5.29 -5.18 -15.27
C CYS A 83 -4.75 -6.48 -15.86
N THR A 84 -3.49 -6.79 -15.56
CA THR A 84 -2.73 -7.92 -16.12
C THR A 84 -2.20 -8.83 -15.01
N ARG A 85 -1.88 -10.07 -15.36
CA ARG A 85 -1.34 -11.04 -14.41
C ARG A 85 0.03 -10.59 -13.86
N CYS A 86 0.23 -10.76 -12.56
CA CYS A 86 1.49 -10.56 -11.87
C CYS A 86 1.96 -11.90 -11.28
N ASP A 87 3.16 -12.36 -11.64
CA ASP A 87 3.73 -13.61 -11.14
C ASP A 87 4.85 -13.39 -10.10
N CYS A 88 5.01 -12.16 -9.60
CA CYS A 88 6.01 -11.86 -8.57
C CYS A 88 5.72 -12.56 -7.24
N ARG A 89 6.80 -12.81 -6.49
CA ARG A 89 6.72 -13.26 -5.08
C ARG A 89 6.09 -12.14 -4.21
N PRO A 90 5.43 -12.49 -3.10
CA PRO A 90 5.01 -11.52 -2.09
C PRO A 90 6.25 -10.89 -1.43
N MET A 91 6.57 -9.64 -1.78
CA MET A 91 7.78 -8.94 -1.32
C MET A 91 7.47 -7.61 -0.62
N TRP A 92 6.19 -7.29 -0.44
CA TRP A 92 5.73 -6.01 0.06
C TRP A 92 4.74 -6.20 1.22
N CYS A 93 4.79 -5.28 2.19
CA CYS A 93 3.72 -5.14 3.16
C CYS A 93 2.62 -4.21 2.63
N ILE A 94 1.42 -4.30 3.21
CA ILE A 94 0.25 -3.53 2.81
C ILE A 94 0.48 -2.02 2.84
N ASP A 95 1.21 -1.50 3.85
CA ASP A 95 1.53 -0.07 3.95
C ASP A 95 2.39 0.41 2.78
N CYS A 96 3.43 -0.36 2.44
CA CYS A 96 4.33 0.02 1.37
C CYS A 96 3.66 -0.12 0.00
N MET A 97 2.82 -1.15 -0.18
CA MET A 97 2.02 -1.30 -1.40
C MET A 97 1.02 -0.14 -1.57
N ALA A 98 0.34 0.27 -0.50
CA ALA A 98 -0.59 1.39 -0.51
C ALA A 98 0.12 2.72 -0.81
N LYS A 99 1.30 2.96 -0.21
CA LYS A 99 2.14 4.14 -0.51
C LYS A 99 2.61 4.14 -1.97
N TRP A 100 3.04 2.98 -2.48
CA TRP A 100 3.40 2.83 -3.88
C TRP A 100 2.23 3.18 -4.78
N PHE A 101 1.05 2.62 -4.49
CA PHE A 101 -0.17 2.90 -5.22
C PHE A 101 -0.48 4.39 -5.27
N ALA A 102 -0.55 5.05 -4.10
CA ALA A 102 -0.83 6.49 -3.98
C ALA A 102 0.15 7.36 -4.77
N SER A 103 1.44 7.02 -4.75
CA SER A 103 2.50 7.78 -5.43
C SER A 103 2.39 7.78 -6.96
N ARG A 104 1.59 6.86 -7.53
CA ARG A 104 1.39 6.71 -8.98
C ARG A 104 0.07 7.29 -9.47
N GLN A 105 -0.73 7.85 -8.57
CA GLN A 105 -2.01 8.44 -8.93
C GLN A 105 -1.90 9.92 -9.30
N ASP A 106 -2.89 10.40 -10.04
CA ASP A 106 -3.01 11.81 -10.40
C ASP A 106 -3.30 12.66 -9.15
N GLN A 107 -2.31 13.46 -8.74
CA GLN A 107 -2.41 14.27 -7.52
C GLN A 107 -3.45 15.40 -7.64
N ALA A 108 -3.90 15.75 -8.85
CA ALA A 108 -4.96 16.72 -9.08
C ALA A 108 -6.37 16.13 -8.83
N HIS A 109 -6.52 14.81 -8.90
CA HIS A 109 -7.82 14.11 -8.84
C HIS A 109 -7.85 12.99 -7.78
N PRO A 110 -7.67 13.33 -6.49
CA PRO A 110 -7.56 12.36 -5.39
C PRO A 110 -8.78 11.47 -5.16
N GLU A 111 -9.96 11.94 -5.55
CA GLU A 111 -11.22 11.19 -5.52
C GLU A 111 -11.21 9.96 -6.43
N THR A 112 -10.35 9.93 -7.45
CA THR A 112 -10.25 8.81 -8.39
C THR A 112 -9.32 7.70 -7.92
N TRP A 113 -8.42 8.00 -6.98
CA TRP A 113 -7.27 7.14 -6.66
C TRP A 113 -7.65 5.69 -6.38
N LEU A 114 -8.65 5.43 -5.53
CA LEU A 114 -9.00 4.07 -5.15
C LEU A 114 -9.53 3.24 -6.34
N GLY A 115 -10.22 3.89 -7.28
CA GLY A 115 -10.75 3.25 -8.49
C GLY A 115 -9.77 3.18 -9.66
N SER A 116 -8.65 3.89 -9.59
CA SER A 116 -7.61 3.90 -10.61
C SER A 116 -6.75 2.63 -10.61
N LYS A 117 -5.79 2.58 -11.54
CA LYS A 117 -4.83 1.47 -11.67
C LYS A 117 -3.41 1.93 -11.30
N CYS A 118 -2.56 0.96 -11.02
CA CYS A 118 -1.14 1.14 -10.78
C CYS A 118 -0.34 0.03 -11.50
N THR A 119 0.98 0.11 -11.46
CA THR A 119 1.88 -0.92 -11.99
C THR A 119 2.66 -1.57 -10.85
N CYS A 120 2.84 -2.89 -10.92
CA CYS A 120 3.62 -3.63 -9.94
C CYS A 120 5.05 -3.03 -9.85
N PRO A 121 5.58 -2.77 -8.64
CA PRO A 121 6.93 -2.20 -8.49
C PRO A 121 8.05 -3.09 -9.04
N MET A 122 7.78 -4.39 -9.26
CA MET A 122 8.76 -5.37 -9.72
C MET A 122 8.66 -5.64 -11.22
N CYS A 123 7.50 -6.10 -11.71
CA CYS A 123 7.31 -6.52 -13.10
C CYS A 123 6.48 -5.56 -13.95
N ARG A 124 5.99 -4.45 -13.37
CA ARG A 124 5.14 -3.45 -14.01
C ARG A 124 3.77 -3.94 -14.51
N SER A 125 3.36 -5.17 -14.22
CA SER A 125 1.99 -5.64 -14.47
C SER A 125 0.99 -4.63 -13.91
N ARG A 126 0.01 -4.22 -14.72
CA ARG A 126 -1.07 -3.32 -14.30
C ARG A 126 -1.99 -4.04 -13.32
N PHE A 127 -2.41 -3.35 -12.27
CA PHE A 127 -3.32 -3.87 -11.24
C PHE A 127 -4.17 -2.74 -10.66
N CYS A 128 -5.35 -3.06 -10.12
CA CYS A 128 -6.15 -2.14 -9.32
C CYS A 128 -6.23 -2.63 -7.86
N VAL A 129 -6.84 -1.85 -6.96
CA VAL A 129 -6.93 -2.23 -5.54
C VAL A 129 -7.59 -3.60 -5.32
N LEU A 130 -8.48 -4.04 -6.21
CA LEU A 130 -9.16 -5.35 -6.14
C LEU A 130 -8.21 -6.54 -6.39
N ASP A 131 -7.08 -6.29 -7.05
CA ASP A 131 -6.08 -7.31 -7.35
C ASP A 131 -5.07 -7.49 -6.20
N VAL A 132 -5.21 -6.75 -5.10
CA VAL A 132 -4.30 -6.80 -3.95
C VAL A 132 -4.89 -7.72 -2.89
N CYS A 133 -4.24 -8.86 -2.64
CA CYS A 133 -4.67 -9.84 -1.65
C CYS A 133 -3.77 -9.78 -0.42
N GLN A 134 -4.34 -9.86 0.79
CA GLN A 134 -3.54 -10.19 1.97
C GLN A 134 -3.12 -11.66 1.94
N LEU A 135 -1.93 -11.95 2.48
CA LEU A 135 -1.49 -13.32 2.67
C LEU A 135 -2.20 -13.93 3.89
N ARG A 136 -2.55 -15.22 3.80
CA ARG A 136 -2.94 -15.98 4.98
C ARG A 136 -1.76 -16.12 5.95
N PRO A 137 -2.02 -16.19 7.28
CA PRO A 137 -0.98 -16.53 8.25
C PRO A 137 -0.32 -17.86 7.89
N PHE A 138 1.00 -17.87 7.77
CA PHE A 138 1.75 -19.08 7.51
C PHE A 138 1.84 -19.91 8.80
N ASN A 139 1.03 -20.96 8.92
CA ASN A 139 1.15 -21.91 10.04
C ASN A 139 2.22 -22.95 9.71
N THR A 140 3.38 -22.87 10.35
CA THR A 140 4.31 -24.00 10.44
C THR A 140 3.74 -25.00 11.43
N SER A 141 3.23 -26.13 10.93
CA SER A 141 2.94 -27.32 11.76
C SER A 141 4.23 -28.03 12.15
#